data_AF-A0A539D0N7-F1
#
_entry.id   AF-A0A539D0N7-F1
#
_cell.length_a   1.000
_cell.length_b   1.000
_cell.length_c   1.000
_cell.angle_alpha   90.00
_cell.angle_beta   90.00
_cell.angle_gamma   90.00
#
_symmetry.space_group_name_H-M   'P 1'
#
loop_
_entity.id
_entity.type
_entity.pdbx_description
1 polymer ?
#
loop_
_entity_poly.entity_id
_entity_poly.type
_entity_poly.pdbx_seq_one_letter_code
_entity_poly.pdbx_strand_id
1 'polypeptide(L)'
;LSPEVGGTFDFEAVHAFMDAELGDGPRHQVGGFPSPIQSDGMELEAQLASHGIYMGGPDSYADERIAALEPGAADWRLLLQIDSDDSAGIMWGDTGTLYVWVREQDARAGDFSRVWMIVQSA
;
A
#
# COMPACT_ATOMS: atom_id res chain seq x y z
N LEU A 1 4.62 34.95 12.31
CA LEU A 1 3.29 34.32 12.50
C LEU A 1 3.12 33.34 11.37
N SER A 2 3.59 32.11 11.57
CA SER A 2 3.37 31.01 10.62
C SER A 2 1.98 30.43 10.91
N PRO A 3 1.17 30.08 9.90
CA PRO A 3 -0.04 29.31 10.17
C PRO A 3 0.39 27.87 10.48
N GLU A 4 0.05 27.43 11.68
CA GLU A 4 0.04 26.02 12.05
C GLU A 4 -0.98 25.30 11.15
N VAL A 5 -0.50 24.38 10.30
CA VAL A 5 -1.37 23.45 9.59
C VAL A 5 -1.74 22.34 10.58
N GLY A 6 -2.66 22.66 11.49
CA GLY A 6 -3.31 21.73 12.40
C GLY A 6 -4.71 21.43 11.90
N GLY A 7 -4.84 20.59 10.88
CA GLY A 7 -6.12 20.01 10.48
C GLY A 7 -6.08 18.52 10.79
N THR A 8 -7.06 18.02 11.54
CA THR A 8 -7.29 16.58 11.68
C THR A 8 -7.64 16.02 10.30
N PHE A 9 -6.90 15.02 9.84
CA PHE A 9 -7.21 14.31 8.59
C PHE A 9 -8.51 13.53 8.78
N ASP A 10 -9.50 13.83 7.95
CA ASP A 10 -10.83 13.22 7.99
C ASP A 10 -10.88 12.04 7.00
N PHE A 11 -10.57 10.84 7.50
CA PHE A 11 -10.60 9.61 6.71
C PHE A 11 -11.99 9.31 6.15
N GLU A 12 -13.05 9.65 6.89
CA GLU A 12 -14.43 9.40 6.46
C GLU A 12 -14.78 10.27 5.25
N ALA A 13 -14.40 11.56 5.28
CA ALA A 13 -14.59 12.45 4.14
C ALA A 13 -13.79 12.02 2.91
N VAL A 14 -12.57 11.49 3.09
CA VAL A 14 -11.76 10.96 1.98
C VAL A 14 -12.41 9.72 1.38
N HIS A 15 -12.87 8.78 2.20
CA HIS A 15 -13.58 7.59 1.71
C HIS A 15 -14.88 7.97 1.00
N ALA A 16 -15.70 8.85 1.59
CA ALA A 16 -16.93 9.32 0.97
C ALA A 16 -16.68 10.03 -0.37
N PHE A 17 -15.61 10.82 -0.49
CA PHE A 17 -15.20 11.42 -1.75
C PHE A 17 -14.79 10.35 -2.77
N MET A 18 -13.95 9.39 -2.37
CA MET A 18 -13.53 8.30 -3.25
C MET A 18 -14.72 7.48 -3.73
N ASP A 19 -15.67 7.15 -2.85
CA ASP A 19 -16.89 6.42 -3.21
C ASP A 19 -17.76 7.23 -4.17
N ALA A 20 -17.91 8.55 -3.95
CA ALA A 20 -18.70 9.42 -4.81
C ALA A 20 -18.09 9.59 -6.21
N GLU A 21 -16.76 9.69 -6.31
CA GLU A 21 -16.07 9.96 -7.58
C GLU A 21 -15.72 8.69 -8.37
N LEU A 22 -15.43 7.58 -7.67
CA LEU A 22 -14.98 6.32 -8.28
C LEU A 22 -16.10 5.26 -8.35
N GLY A 23 -17.16 5.41 -7.55
CA GLY A 23 -18.28 4.48 -7.45
C GLY A 23 -17.93 3.15 -6.79
N ASP A 24 -18.86 2.19 -6.89
CA ASP A 24 -18.75 0.84 -6.31
C ASP A 24 -17.97 -0.15 -7.23
N GLY A 25 -17.28 0.37 -8.24
CA GLY A 25 -16.52 -0.46 -9.18
C GLY A 25 -15.15 -0.88 -8.64
N PRO A 26 -14.49 -1.87 -9.27
CA PRO A 26 -13.13 -2.28 -8.93
C PRO A 26 -12.15 -1.11 -8.97
N ARG A 27 -11.35 -0.94 -7.91
CA ARG A 27 -10.40 0.18 -7.76
C ARG A 27 -9.03 -0.15 -8.35
N HIS A 28 -8.96 -0.29 -9.67
CA HIS A 28 -7.68 -0.45 -10.38
C HIS A 28 -6.98 0.91 -10.54
N GLN A 29 -5.68 0.99 -10.23
CA GLN A 29 -4.91 2.23 -10.44
C GLN A 29 -3.42 1.98 -10.71
N VAL A 30 -2.80 2.93 -11.41
CA VAL A 30 -1.35 3.00 -11.64
C VAL A 30 -0.79 4.19 -10.87
N GLY A 31 0.12 3.93 -9.93
CA GLY A 31 0.64 4.97 -9.05
C GLY A 31 -0.40 5.54 -8.09
N GLY A 32 -0.11 6.73 -7.55
CA GLY A 32 -1.00 7.42 -6.62
C GLY A 32 -0.88 6.93 -5.18
N PHE A 33 -1.91 7.20 -4.38
CA PHE A 33 -2.04 6.71 -3.00
C PHE A 33 -2.85 5.41 -3.01
N PRO A 34 -2.48 4.41 -2.20
CA PRO A 34 -3.24 3.16 -2.14
C PRO A 34 -4.66 3.40 -1.61
N SER A 35 -5.56 2.46 -1.89
CA SER A 35 -6.83 2.31 -1.18
C SER A 35 -6.76 1.05 -0.32
N PRO A 36 -6.20 1.11 0.91
CA PRO A 36 -6.04 -0.07 1.76
C PRO A 36 -7.38 -0.68 2.18
N ILE A 37 -7.44 -2.00 2.26
CA ILE A 37 -8.57 -2.74 2.86
C ILE A 37 -8.35 -2.91 4.36
N GLN A 38 -7.09 -3.12 4.77
CA GLN A 38 -6.68 -3.25 6.17
C GLN A 38 -6.01 -1.97 6.65
N SER A 39 -4.99 -2.07 7.53
CA SER A 39 -4.24 -0.91 8.00
C SER A 39 -3.37 -0.29 6.90
N ASP A 40 -3.24 1.04 6.94
CA ASP A 40 -2.33 1.81 6.11
C ASP A 40 -0.88 1.70 6.64
N GLY A 41 -0.15 0.72 6.15
CA GLY A 41 1.24 0.43 6.57
C GLY A 41 2.03 -0.43 5.58
N MET A 42 1.57 -0.49 4.33
CA MET A 42 2.14 -1.38 3.31
C MET A 42 3.55 -0.99 2.88
N GLU A 43 3.93 0.28 2.98
CA GLU A 43 5.30 0.74 2.73
C GLU A 43 6.28 0.14 3.74
N LEU A 44 5.89 0.10 5.02
CA LEU A 44 6.69 -0.54 6.06
C LEU A 44 6.73 -2.06 5.83
N GLU A 45 5.60 -2.67 5.51
CA GLU A 45 5.55 -4.10 5.19
C GLU A 45 6.48 -4.46 4.02
N ALA A 46 6.40 -3.72 2.90
CA ALA A 46 7.28 -3.90 1.75
C ALA A 46 8.75 -3.70 2.12
N GLN A 47 9.04 -2.70 2.94
CA GLN A 47 10.38 -2.45 3.44
C GLN A 47 10.90 -3.63 4.26
N LEU A 48 10.17 -4.10 5.26
CA LEU A 48 10.61 -5.20 6.13
C LEU A 48 10.72 -6.52 5.34
N ALA A 49 9.72 -6.83 4.51
CA ALA A 49 9.66 -8.07 3.77
C ALA A 49 10.73 -8.16 2.66
N SER A 50 11.03 -7.05 1.99
CA SER A 50 12.16 -7.00 1.03
C SER A 50 13.53 -7.20 1.68
N HIS A 51 13.65 -7.08 3.00
CA HIS A 51 14.85 -7.39 3.78
C HIS A 51 14.76 -8.74 4.52
N GLY A 52 13.80 -9.59 4.12
CA GLY A 52 13.66 -10.97 4.58
C GLY A 52 12.99 -11.12 5.94
N ILE A 53 12.23 -10.11 6.41
CA ILE A 53 11.38 -10.25 7.60
C ILE A 53 10.02 -10.79 7.15
N TYR A 54 9.55 -11.88 7.77
CA TYR A 54 8.25 -12.46 7.43
C TYR A 54 7.12 -11.66 8.06
N MET A 55 6.25 -11.08 7.22
CA MET A 55 5.15 -10.19 7.64
C MET A 55 3.77 -10.87 7.71
N GLY A 56 3.69 -12.19 7.49
CA GLY A 56 2.44 -12.95 7.47
C GLY A 56 2.13 -13.70 8.78
N GLY A 57 2.77 -13.33 9.90
CA GLY A 57 2.69 -14.05 11.17
C GLY A 57 2.25 -13.17 12.35
N PRO A 58 1.90 -13.78 13.49
CA PRO A 58 1.53 -13.03 14.69
C PRO A 58 2.69 -12.19 15.26
N ASP A 59 3.93 -12.60 15.00
CA ASP A 59 5.15 -11.97 15.53
C ASP A 59 5.86 -11.05 14.51
N SER A 60 5.14 -10.62 13.46
CA SER A 60 5.70 -9.88 12.30
C SER A 60 6.42 -8.57 12.65
N TYR A 61 6.28 -8.08 13.89
CA TYR A 61 6.87 -6.84 14.36
C TYR A 61 7.83 -7.01 15.55
N ALA A 62 8.29 -8.23 15.82
CA ALA A 62 9.21 -8.52 16.93
C ALA A 62 10.70 -8.53 16.52
N ASP A 63 11.02 -8.41 15.23
CA ASP A 63 12.39 -8.47 14.73
C ASP A 63 13.20 -7.21 15.13
N GLU A 64 14.36 -7.40 15.74
CA GLU A 64 15.22 -6.30 16.22
C GLU A 64 15.71 -5.36 15.10
N ARG A 65 15.68 -5.82 13.84
CA ARG A 65 16.10 -5.03 12.68
C ARG A 65 15.07 -3.96 12.28
N ILE A 66 13.84 -4.03 12.78
CA ILE A 66 12.74 -3.14 12.37
C ILE A 66 13.12 -1.67 12.54
N ALA A 67 13.62 -1.28 13.72
CA ALA A 67 13.96 0.12 14.00
C ALA A 67 15.04 0.68 13.04
N ALA A 68 15.93 -0.18 12.54
CA ALA A 68 16.95 0.23 11.58
C ALA A 68 16.42 0.27 10.14
N LEU A 69 15.39 -0.50 9.82
CA LEU A 69 14.82 -0.62 8.47
C LEU A 69 13.66 0.35 8.22
N GLU A 70 12.90 0.71 9.26
CA GLU A 70 11.71 1.55 9.21
C GLU A 70 11.89 2.85 8.40
N PRO A 71 13.00 3.60 8.51
CA PRO A 71 13.18 4.83 7.72
C PRO A 71 13.11 4.61 6.20
N GLY A 72 13.46 3.41 5.72
CA GLY A 72 13.41 3.09 4.28
C GLY A 72 12.01 2.87 3.74
N ALA A 73 10.98 2.76 4.60
CA ALA A 73 9.57 2.75 4.18
C ALA A 73 9.24 3.99 3.33
N ALA A 74 9.85 5.13 3.64
CA ALA A 74 9.61 6.40 2.94
C ALA A 74 10.02 6.40 1.45
N ASP A 75 10.82 5.42 0.99
CA ASP A 75 11.24 5.31 -0.40
C ASP A 75 10.24 4.53 -1.27
N TRP A 76 9.28 3.84 -0.66
CA TRP A 76 8.33 3.02 -1.39
C TRP A 76 7.20 3.85 -1.99
N ARG A 77 6.83 3.51 -3.22
CA ARG A 77 5.73 4.11 -3.98
C ARG A 77 4.84 3.00 -4.51
N LEU A 78 3.54 3.23 -4.51
CA LEU A 78 2.61 2.37 -5.21
C LEU A 78 2.95 2.43 -6.70
N LEU A 79 3.14 1.26 -7.31
CA LEU A 79 3.32 1.12 -8.75
C LEU A 79 2.00 0.77 -9.42
N LEU A 80 1.28 -0.19 -8.85
CA LEU A 80 0.05 -0.73 -9.41
C LEU A 80 -0.84 -1.27 -8.28
N GLN A 81 -2.14 -1.02 -8.39
CA GLN A 81 -3.18 -1.64 -7.56
C GLN A 81 -4.16 -2.33 -8.50
N ILE A 82 -4.46 -3.59 -8.21
CA ILE A 82 -5.44 -4.40 -8.94
C ILE A 82 -6.44 -4.93 -7.93
N ASP A 83 -7.65 -4.41 -8.01
CA ASP A 83 -8.74 -4.86 -7.17
C ASP A 83 -9.30 -6.20 -7.68
N SER A 84 -10.11 -6.87 -6.86
CA SER A 84 -10.95 -7.95 -7.35
C SER A 84 -11.97 -7.40 -8.34
N ASP A 85 -12.18 -8.10 -9.44
CA ASP A 85 -13.00 -7.65 -10.57
C ASP A 85 -13.64 -8.83 -11.30
N ASP A 86 -14.93 -9.04 -11.06
CA ASP A 86 -15.71 -10.13 -11.67
C ASP A 86 -15.76 -10.02 -13.20
N SER A 87 -15.76 -8.80 -13.75
CA SER A 87 -15.82 -8.59 -15.20
C SER A 87 -14.52 -9.00 -15.90
N ALA A 88 -13.40 -8.91 -15.19
CA ALA A 88 -12.08 -9.36 -15.63
C ALA A 88 -11.73 -10.78 -15.16
N GLY A 89 -12.56 -11.40 -14.30
CA GLY A 89 -12.31 -12.72 -13.73
C GLY A 89 -11.17 -12.74 -12.71
N ILE A 90 -10.96 -11.65 -11.97
CA ILE A 90 -9.88 -11.47 -10.99
C ILE A 90 -10.44 -11.58 -9.57
N MET A 91 -9.85 -12.45 -8.74
CA MET A 91 -10.21 -12.60 -7.32
C MET A 91 -8.97 -12.75 -6.46
N TRP A 92 -8.85 -11.92 -5.43
CA TRP A 92 -7.77 -11.97 -4.45
C TRP A 92 -8.31 -12.38 -3.08
N GLY A 93 -8.21 -13.66 -2.72
CA GLY A 93 -8.75 -14.13 -1.43
C GLY A 93 -10.25 -13.89 -1.31
N ASP A 94 -10.69 -13.25 -0.24
CA ASP A 94 -12.09 -12.86 -0.01
C ASP A 94 -12.32 -11.41 -0.44
N THR A 95 -12.49 -11.19 -1.75
CA THR A 95 -12.72 -9.85 -2.35
C THR A 95 -11.63 -8.82 -2.02
N GLY A 96 -10.37 -9.25 -2.03
CA GLY A 96 -9.21 -8.42 -1.73
C GLY A 96 -8.67 -7.62 -2.91
N THR A 97 -7.53 -6.97 -2.67
CA THR A 97 -6.79 -6.15 -3.63
C THR A 97 -5.30 -6.52 -3.59
N LEU A 98 -4.67 -6.61 -4.77
CA LEU A 98 -3.23 -6.73 -4.93
C LEU A 98 -2.60 -5.33 -5.07
N TYR A 99 -1.56 -5.08 -4.29
CA TYR A 99 -0.74 -3.87 -4.34
C TYR A 99 0.69 -4.22 -4.72
N VAL A 100 1.23 -3.55 -5.73
CA VAL A 100 2.61 -3.67 -6.18
C VAL A 100 3.36 -2.41 -5.80
N TRP A 101 4.43 -2.57 -5.04
CA TRP A 101 5.25 -1.50 -4.51
C TRP A 101 6.64 -1.52 -5.13
N VAL A 102 7.22 -0.35 -5.33
CA VAL A 102 8.58 -0.17 -5.87
C VAL A 102 9.29 0.95 -5.12
N ARG A 103 10.60 0.86 -4.96
CA ARG A 103 11.38 2.00 -4.45
C ARG A 103 11.49 3.07 -5.54
N GLU A 104 11.35 4.32 -5.16
CA GLU A 104 11.33 5.45 -6.09
C GLU A 104 12.58 5.48 -7.01
N GLN A 105 13.75 5.21 -6.45
CA GLN A 105 15.01 5.15 -7.19
C GLN A 105 15.03 4.04 -8.26
N ASP A 106 14.44 2.88 -7.98
CA ASP A 106 14.40 1.73 -8.88
C ASP A 106 13.41 2.00 -10.02
N ALA A 107 12.25 2.60 -9.70
CA ALA A 107 11.28 3.07 -10.70
C ALA A 107 11.89 4.13 -11.64
N ARG A 108 12.66 5.08 -11.10
CA ARG A 108 13.38 6.09 -11.91
C ARG A 108 14.45 5.48 -12.82
N ALA A 109 15.07 4.39 -12.39
CA ALA A 109 16.03 3.63 -13.18
C ALA A 109 15.37 2.67 -14.19
N GLY A 110 14.04 2.49 -14.13
CA GLY A 110 13.32 1.49 -14.92
C GLY A 110 13.62 0.05 -14.49
N ASP A 111 14.14 -0.15 -13.28
CA ASP A 111 14.42 -1.46 -12.72
C ASP A 111 13.23 -1.93 -11.87
N PHE A 112 12.41 -2.81 -12.43
CA PHE A 112 11.28 -3.42 -11.73
C PHE A 112 11.57 -4.84 -11.22
N SER A 113 12.85 -5.25 -11.18
CA SER A 113 13.24 -6.57 -10.67
C SER A 113 13.12 -6.70 -9.15
N ARG A 114 12.88 -5.59 -8.44
CA ARG A 114 12.87 -5.48 -6.97
C ARG A 114 11.53 -4.99 -6.40
N VAL A 115 10.45 -5.19 -7.13
CA VAL A 115 9.10 -4.87 -6.63
C VAL A 115 8.71 -5.80 -5.48
N TRP A 116 7.80 -5.32 -4.62
CA TRP A 116 7.18 -6.15 -3.59
C TRP A 116 5.67 -6.16 -3.76
N MET A 117 5.06 -7.33 -3.52
CA MET A 117 3.61 -7.53 -3.68
C MET A 117 2.99 -7.79 -2.33
N ILE A 118 1.88 -7.12 -2.06
CA ILE A 118 1.07 -7.29 -0.86
C ILE A 118 -0.37 -7.53 -1.30
N VAL A 119 -1.04 -8.50 -0.68
CA VAL A 119 -2.48 -8.72 -0.86
C VAL A 119 -3.15 -8.44 0.47
N GLN A 120 -4.15 -7.55 0.46
CA GLN A 120 -5.06 -7.39 1.58
C GLN A 120 -6.44 -7.91 1.15
N SER A 121 -7.11 -8.62 2.05
CA SER A 121 -8.53 -8.98 1.92
C SER A 121 -9.24 -8.73 3.24
N ALA A 122 -10.58 -8.76 3.20
CA ALA A 122 -11.41 -8.78 4.40
C ALA A 122 -11.09 -10.01 5.28
#